data_AF-A0A938SB59-F1
#
_entry.id   AF-A0A938SB59-F1
#
_cell.length_a   1.000
_cell.length_b   1.000
_cell.length_c   1.000
_cell.angle_alpha   90.00
_cell.angle_beta   90.00
_cell.angle_gamma   90.00
#
_symmetry.space_group_name_H-M   'P 1'
#
loop_
_entity.id
_entity.type
_entity.pdbx_description
1 polymer ?
#
loop_
_entity_poly.entity_id
_entity_poly.type
_entity_poly.pdbx_seq_one_letter_code
_entity_poly.pdbx_strand_id
1 'polypeptide(L)'
;MPTVTKQDIVAGLQKLGVRSGDVLQVHSSLSSFGQVDGGAETVIGALVEALTDDGTLTLMLPSYGDFQGGEYGKVQPNAVIFDVRSSPSKMGRITDVFWRMAGVRRSIHPTHCTGSTGGSHLHLSFACP
;
A
#
# COMPACT_ATOMS: atom_id res chain seq x y z
N MET A 1 19.03 0.76 -19.71
CA MET A 1 17.58 0.49 -19.84
C MET A 1 16.86 1.82 -19.75
N PRO A 2 15.79 2.07 -20.52
CA PRO A 2 15.00 3.30 -20.36
C PRO A 2 14.44 3.35 -18.95
N THR A 3 14.48 4.54 -18.34
CA THR A 3 13.97 4.78 -16.99
C THR A 3 12.48 5.11 -17.08
N VAL A 4 11.67 4.43 -16.27
CA VAL A 4 10.23 4.69 -16.14
C VAL A 4 10.01 5.94 -15.31
N THR A 5 9.28 6.90 -15.85
CA THR A 5 8.95 8.17 -15.19
C THR A 5 7.57 8.12 -14.55
N LYS A 6 7.26 9.12 -13.70
CA LYS A 6 5.91 9.29 -13.14
C LYS A 6 4.84 9.37 -14.23
N GLN A 7 5.10 10.13 -15.29
CA GLN A 7 4.15 10.37 -16.38
C GLN A 7 3.87 9.12 -17.20
N ASP A 8 4.86 8.25 -17.38
CA ASP A 8 4.67 6.94 -18.03
C ASP A 8 3.67 6.08 -17.26
N ILE A 9 3.79 6.07 -15.92
CA ILE A 9 2.89 5.31 -15.04
C ILE A 9 1.48 5.91 -15.06
N VAL A 10 1.34 7.23 -14.93
CA VAL A 10 0.03 7.92 -14.98
C VAL A 10 -0.67 7.62 -16.32
N ALA A 11 0.03 7.78 -17.44
CA ALA A 11 -0.52 7.50 -18.75
C ALA A 11 -0.91 6.02 -18.91
N GLY A 12 -0.13 5.09 -18.34
CA GLY A 12 -0.45 3.68 -18.29
C GLY A 12 -1.73 3.39 -17.52
N LEU A 13 -1.88 3.97 -16.32
CA LEU A 13 -3.07 3.81 -15.47
C LEU A 13 -4.34 4.35 -16.15
N GLN A 14 -4.24 5.52 -16.78
CA GLN A 14 -5.35 6.11 -17.54
C GLN A 14 -5.76 5.24 -18.73
N LYS A 15 -4.80 4.66 -19.46
CA LYS A 15 -5.07 3.70 -20.55
C LYS A 15 -5.75 2.42 -20.05
N LEU A 16 -5.44 1.99 -18.83
CA LEU A 16 -6.12 0.86 -18.18
C LEU A 16 -7.53 1.22 -17.68
N GLY A 17 -7.91 2.50 -17.74
CA GLY A 17 -9.25 2.98 -17.41
C GLY A 17 -9.40 3.55 -16.00
N VAL A 18 -8.30 3.78 -15.27
CA VAL A 18 -8.33 4.49 -13.98
C VAL A 18 -8.77 5.94 -14.21
N ARG A 19 -9.74 6.41 -13.42
CA ARG A 19 -10.31 7.74 -13.50
C ARG A 19 -10.18 8.50 -12.19
N SER A 20 -10.28 9.82 -12.30
CA SER A 20 -10.45 10.72 -11.16
C SER A 20 -11.64 10.30 -10.30
N GLY A 21 -11.45 10.27 -8.97
CA GLY A 21 -12.49 9.90 -8.02
C GLY A 21 -12.68 8.39 -7.79
N ASP A 22 -11.94 7.52 -8.50
CA ASP A 22 -12.01 6.08 -8.27
C ASP A 22 -11.49 5.69 -6.89
N VAL A 23 -11.92 4.51 -6.42
CA VAL A 23 -11.34 3.82 -5.27
C VAL A 23 -10.49 2.66 -5.79
N LEU A 24 -9.17 2.76 -5.63
CA LEU A 24 -8.23 1.79 -6.18
C LEU A 24 -7.53 1.01 -5.09
N GLN A 25 -7.62 -0.33 -5.17
CA GLN A 25 -6.82 -1.23 -4.34
C GLN A 25 -5.66 -1.80 -5.17
N VAL A 26 -4.41 -1.52 -4.77
CA VAL A 26 -3.23 -1.88 -5.58
C VAL A 26 -2.38 -2.95 -4.89
N HIS A 27 -2.03 -3.99 -5.66
CA HIS A 27 -0.92 -4.89 -5.38
C HIS A 27 0.19 -4.61 -6.39
N SER A 28 1.39 -4.30 -5.91
CA SER A 28 2.48 -3.81 -6.75
C SER A 28 3.81 -4.44 -6.38
N SER A 29 4.69 -4.59 -7.39
CA SER A 29 6.08 -4.98 -7.24
C SER A 29 6.96 -3.93 -7.89
N LEU A 30 7.76 -3.20 -7.10
CA LEU A 30 8.63 -2.14 -7.62
C LEU A 30 9.64 -2.68 -8.64
N SER A 31 10.17 -3.89 -8.42
CA SER A 31 11.12 -4.53 -9.34
C SER A 31 10.50 -4.86 -10.70
N SER A 32 9.19 -5.08 -10.76
CA SER A 32 8.49 -5.36 -12.02
C SER A 32 8.37 -4.14 -12.94
N PHE A 33 8.54 -2.92 -12.41
CA PHE A 33 8.63 -1.71 -13.23
C PHE A 33 10.02 -1.51 -13.87
N GLY A 34 11.03 -2.29 -13.46
CA GLY A 34 12.42 -2.03 -13.84
C GLY A 34 12.99 -0.83 -13.09
N GLN A 35 13.71 0.05 -13.81
CA GLN A 35 14.30 1.25 -13.22
C GLN A 35 13.27 2.39 -13.22
N VAL A 36 12.76 2.76 -12.05
CA VAL A 36 11.83 3.89 -11.87
C VAL A 36 12.61 5.09 -11.36
N ASP A 37 12.46 6.24 -12.01
CA ASP A 37 13.03 7.51 -11.53
C ASP A 37 12.41 7.85 -10.17
N GLY A 38 13.21 8.07 -9.13
CA GLY A 38 12.70 8.32 -7.77
C GLY A 38 12.05 7.12 -7.05
N GLY A 39 12.08 5.91 -7.63
CA GLY A 39 11.70 4.68 -6.93
C GLY A 39 10.22 4.60 -6.49
N ALA A 40 10.01 4.19 -5.23
CA ALA A 40 8.67 3.92 -4.70
C ALA A 40 7.81 5.17 -4.60
N GLU A 41 8.40 6.29 -4.19
CA GLU A 41 7.75 7.60 -4.08
C GLU A 41 7.12 8.02 -5.42
N THR A 42 7.80 7.77 -6.53
CA THR A 42 7.30 8.07 -7.88
C THR A 42 6.09 7.21 -8.25
N VAL A 43 6.11 5.92 -7.92
CA VAL A 43 4.96 5.03 -8.17
C VAL A 43 3.75 5.49 -7.36
N ILE A 44 3.95 5.83 -6.07
CA ILE A 44 2.89 6.34 -5.21
C ILE A 44 2.36 7.67 -5.74
N GLY A 45 3.25 8.59 -6.13
CA GLY A 45 2.88 9.87 -6.70
C GLY A 45 2.07 9.72 -7.99
N ALA A 46 2.42 8.76 -8.85
CA ALA A 46 1.65 8.47 -10.07
C ALA A 46 0.26 7.91 -9.77
N LEU A 47 0.13 7.01 -8.78
CA LEU A 47 -1.17 6.47 -8.36
C LEU A 47 -2.08 7.56 -7.80
N VAL A 48 -1.55 8.44 -6.93
CA VAL A 48 -2.29 9.58 -6.37
C VAL A 48 -2.68 10.55 -7.48
N GLU A 49 -1.76 10.89 -8.39
CA GLU A 49 -2.03 11.80 -9.51
C GLU A 49 -3.11 11.26 -10.46
N ALA A 50 -3.11 9.95 -10.74
CA ALA A 50 -4.12 9.32 -11.59
C ALA A 50 -5.53 9.36 -10.97
N LEU A 51 -5.63 9.33 -9.64
CA LEU A 51 -6.89 9.35 -8.89
C LEU A 51 -7.40 10.75 -8.57
N THR A 52 -6.54 11.77 -8.67
CA THR A 52 -6.78 13.18 -8.25
C THR A 52 -7.14 13.33 -6.76
N ASP A 53 -7.32 14.56 -6.29
CA ASP A 53 -7.60 14.85 -4.87
C ASP A 53 -8.91 14.22 -4.35
N ASP A 54 -9.86 13.94 -5.24
CA ASP A 54 -11.15 13.34 -4.92
C ASP A 54 -11.13 11.80 -4.86
N GLY A 55 -10.06 11.15 -5.33
CA GLY A 55 -9.93 9.70 -5.37
C GLY A 55 -9.35 9.08 -4.09
N THR A 56 -9.55 7.78 -3.91
CA THR A 56 -8.98 7.04 -2.77
C THR A 56 -8.02 5.97 -3.26
N LEU A 57 -6.75 6.09 -2.87
CA LEU A 57 -5.78 5.00 -3.00
C LEU A 57 -5.78 4.15 -1.74
N THR A 58 -5.99 2.85 -1.87
CA THR A 58 -5.86 1.86 -0.80
C THR A 58 -4.79 0.83 -1.13
N LEU A 59 -3.88 0.59 -0.20
CA LEU A 59 -2.89 -0.49 -0.29
C LEU A 59 -3.12 -1.51 0.82
N MET A 60 -2.98 -2.79 0.48
CA MET A 60 -2.86 -3.85 1.48
C MET A 60 -1.47 -3.77 2.10
N LEU A 61 -1.41 -3.64 3.42
CA LEU A 61 -0.17 -3.49 4.19
C LEU A 61 0.03 -4.58 5.26
N PRO A 62 -0.20 -5.87 4.99
CA PRO A 62 0.03 -6.91 5.99
C PRO A 62 1.38 -6.75 6.70
N SER A 63 1.32 -6.82 8.03
CA SER A 63 2.41 -6.42 8.94
C SER A 63 2.76 -7.50 9.94
N TYR A 64 2.61 -8.72 9.45
CA TYR A 64 3.03 -9.91 10.13
C TYR A 64 4.49 -9.79 10.58
N GLY A 65 4.75 -10.14 11.85
CA GLY A 65 6.10 -10.50 12.25
C GLY A 65 6.55 -11.74 11.48
N ASP A 66 7.83 -12.10 11.59
CA ASP A 66 8.31 -13.34 10.99
C ASP A 66 7.62 -14.52 11.66
N PHE A 67 6.54 -15.01 11.07
CA PHE A 67 5.87 -16.21 11.55
C PHE A 67 6.84 -17.38 11.40
N GLN A 68 7.32 -17.89 12.53
CA GLN A 68 8.07 -19.13 12.59
C GLN A 68 7.15 -20.27 12.11
N GLY A 69 7.30 -20.69 10.84
CA GLY A 69 6.46 -21.70 10.20
C GLY A 69 5.49 -21.20 9.12
N GLY A 70 5.61 -19.95 8.65
CA GLY A 70 4.74 -19.40 7.60
C GLY A 70 3.37 -18.98 8.10
N GLU A 71 2.40 -18.79 7.20
CA GLU A 71 1.04 -18.32 7.53
C GLU A 71 0.27 -19.24 8.51
N TYR A 72 0.66 -20.53 8.59
CA TYR A 72 0.12 -21.53 9.52
C TYR A 72 1.09 -21.89 10.66
N GLY A 73 2.16 -21.10 10.84
CA GLY A 73 3.17 -21.31 11.87
C GLY A 73 2.64 -21.03 13.28
N LYS A 74 3.29 -21.61 14.31
CA LYS A 74 2.92 -21.33 15.71
C LYS A 74 3.32 -19.90 16.06
N VAL A 75 2.33 -19.07 16.43
CA VAL A 75 2.60 -17.77 17.03
C VAL A 75 3.15 -18.01 18.43
N GLN A 76 4.43 -17.72 18.63
CA GLN A 76 4.99 -17.74 19.98
C GLN A 76 4.33 -16.62 20.82
N PRO A 77 4.03 -16.86 22.10
CA PRO A 77 3.49 -15.83 22.98
C PRO A 77 4.37 -14.57 22.94
N ASN A 78 3.76 -13.40 22.73
CA ASN A 78 4.45 -12.10 22.63
C ASN A 78 5.48 -11.94 21.49
N ALA A 79 5.55 -12.86 20.52
CA ALA A 79 6.57 -12.77 19.45
C ALA A 79 6.24 -11.74 18.36
N VAL A 80 4.98 -11.30 18.26
CA VAL A 80 4.56 -10.30 17.26
C VAL A 80 3.70 -9.24 17.96
N ILE A 81 4.34 -8.13 18.35
CA ILE A 81 3.64 -6.94 18.83
C ILE A 81 3.38 -6.03 17.62
N PHE A 82 2.10 -5.88 17.27
CA PHE A 82 1.68 -4.94 16.23
C PHE A 82 1.40 -3.57 16.85
N ASP A 83 2.09 -2.53 16.36
CA ASP A 83 1.75 -1.13 16.59
C ASP A 83 1.47 -0.48 15.24
N VAL A 84 0.24 0.02 15.08
CA VAL A 84 -0.25 0.69 13.86
C VAL A 84 0.65 1.83 13.40
N ARG A 85 1.41 2.45 14.32
CA ARG A 85 2.28 3.60 14.06
C ARG A 85 3.71 3.22 13.71
N SER A 86 4.16 2.00 14.01
CA SER A 86 5.58 1.64 13.89
C SER A 86 5.86 0.32 13.19
N SER A 87 4.95 -0.66 13.24
CA SER A 87 5.15 -1.95 12.60
C SER A 87 5.30 -1.80 11.08
N PRO A 88 6.41 -2.28 10.48
CA PRO A 88 6.65 -2.14 9.05
C PRO A 88 5.69 -3.00 8.22
N SER A 89 5.51 -2.64 6.95
CA SER A 89 4.79 -3.51 6.00
C SER A 89 5.74 -4.56 5.43
N LYS A 90 5.27 -5.79 5.26
CA LYS A 90 6.02 -6.88 4.61
C LYS A 90 5.71 -7.00 3.11
N MET A 91 4.88 -6.12 2.55
CA MET A 91 4.40 -6.17 1.16
C MET A 91 5.25 -5.35 0.17
N GLY A 92 6.55 -5.19 0.45
CA GLY A 92 7.50 -4.49 -0.43
C GLY A 92 7.68 -3.00 -0.15
N ARG A 93 8.53 -2.36 -0.96
CA ARG A 93 8.99 -0.98 -0.69
C ARG A 93 7.90 0.08 -0.87
N ILE A 94 7.01 -0.10 -1.85
CA ILE A 94 5.92 0.85 -2.15
C ILE A 94 4.97 0.95 -0.96
N THR A 95 4.51 -0.20 -0.46
CA THR A 95 3.61 -0.27 0.68
C THR A 95 4.26 0.30 1.93
N ASP A 96 5.53 -0.02 2.18
CA ASP A 96 6.27 0.47 3.35
C ASP A 96 6.53 2.00 3.32
N VAL A 97 6.75 2.60 2.15
CA VAL A 97 6.84 4.08 2.02
C VAL A 97 5.45 4.71 2.20
N PHE A 98 4.44 4.18 1.51
CA PHE A 98 3.10 4.75 1.44
C PHE A 98 2.47 5.00 2.82
N TRP A 99 2.50 4.01 3.71
CA TRP A 99 1.79 4.12 5.00
C TRP A 99 2.38 5.17 5.95
N ARG A 100 3.63 5.59 5.72
CA ARG A 100 4.32 6.63 6.50
C ARG A 100 4.11 8.03 5.96
N MET A 101 3.47 8.19 4.81
CA MET A 101 3.20 9.50 4.21
C MET A 101 2.13 10.26 5.00
N ALA A 102 2.27 11.59 5.04
CA ALA A 102 1.27 12.46 5.66
C ALA A 102 -0.09 12.27 4.97
N GLY A 103 -1.16 12.21 5.78
CA GLY A 103 -2.53 12.02 5.27
C GLY A 103 -2.95 10.57 5.02
N VAL A 104 -2.03 9.60 5.11
CA VAL A 104 -2.37 8.18 5.01
C VAL A 104 -2.87 7.66 6.35
N ARG A 105 -4.04 7.00 6.35
CA ARG A 105 -4.59 6.32 7.53
C ARG A 105 -4.37 4.83 7.39
N ARG A 106 -3.98 4.18 8.50
CA ARG A 106 -3.77 2.75 8.56
C ARG A 106 -4.75 2.07 9.50
N SER A 107 -5.29 0.93 9.09
CA SER A 107 -6.21 0.17 9.91
C SER A 107 -5.50 -0.63 11.01
N ILE A 108 -6.24 -0.94 12.07
CA ILE A 108 -5.70 -1.53 13.30
C ILE A 108 -5.58 -3.06 13.25
N HIS A 109 -5.94 -3.69 12.13
CA HIS A 109 -5.90 -5.15 12.03
C HIS A 109 -4.43 -5.64 12.01
N PRO A 110 -3.98 -6.46 12.98
CA PRO A 110 -2.56 -6.78 13.12
C PRO A 110 -1.98 -7.55 11.93
N THR A 111 -2.81 -8.41 11.34
CA THR A 111 -2.45 -9.26 10.20
C THR A 111 -2.79 -8.64 8.84
N HIS A 112 -4.01 -8.12 8.67
CA HIS A 112 -4.53 -7.64 7.39
C HIS A 112 -4.74 -6.12 7.34
N CYS A 113 -3.87 -5.34 7.99
CA CYS A 113 -4.01 -3.89 7.92
C CYS A 113 -3.87 -3.36 6.48
N THR A 114 -4.56 -2.27 6.23
CA THR A 114 -4.54 -1.52 4.98
C THR A 114 -4.16 -0.07 5.27
N GLY A 115 -3.59 0.60 4.28
CA GLY A 115 -3.38 2.03 4.30
C GLY A 115 -4.23 2.69 3.23
N SER A 116 -4.78 3.87 3.49
CA SER A 116 -5.49 4.62 2.46
C SER A 116 -5.27 6.13 2.53
N THR A 117 -5.35 6.80 1.38
CA THR A 117 -5.48 8.26 1.25
C THR A 117 -6.95 8.64 1.06
N GLY A 118 -7.40 9.77 1.61
CA GLY A 118 -8.75 10.31 1.37
C GLY A 118 -9.70 10.30 2.58
N GLY A 119 -10.59 11.29 2.64
CA GLY A 119 -11.48 11.58 3.78
C GLY A 119 -12.71 10.66 3.92
N SER A 120 -13.07 9.93 2.86
CA SER A 120 -14.32 9.15 2.77
C SER A 120 -14.23 7.73 3.35
N HIS A 121 -13.05 7.29 3.77
CA HIS A 121 -12.87 5.91 4.20
C HIS A 121 -13.12 5.72 5.71
N LEU A 122 -14.32 5.25 6.03
CA LEU A 122 -14.57 4.43 7.22
C LEU A 122 -14.06 3.01 6.93
N HIS A 123 -12.80 2.72 7.26
CA HIS A 123 -12.28 1.36 7.16
C HIS A 123 -12.78 0.53 8.36
N LEU A 124 -13.93 -0.12 8.19
CA LEU A 124 -14.42 -1.17 9.09
C LEU A 124 -13.76 -2.49 8.70
N SER A 125 -12.62 -2.84 9.31
CA SER A 125 -12.17 -4.23 9.31
C SER A 125 -13.07 -5.01 10.28
N PHE A 126 -14.14 -5.62 9.78
CA PHE A 126 -14.77 -6.70 10.53
C PHE A 126 -13.83 -7.89 10.45
N ALA A 127 -13.17 -8.22 11.56
CA ALA A 127 -12.60 -9.54 11.73
C ALA A 127 -13.78 -10.52 11.61
N CYS A 128 -13.72 -11.40 10.61
CA CYS A 128 -14.63 -12.55 10.56
C CYS A 128 -14.44 -13.32 11.89
N PRO A 129 -15.52 -13.76 12.57
CA PRO A 129 -15.42 -14.50 13.83
C PRO A 129 -14.62 -15.79 13.70
#